data_AF-A0A661G573-F1
#
_entry.id   AF-A0A661G573-F1
#
_cell.length_a   1.000
_cell.length_b   1.000
_cell.length_c   1.000
_cell.angle_alpha   90.00
_cell.angle_beta   90.00
_cell.angle_gamma   90.00
#
_symmetry.space_group_name_H-M   'P 1'
#
loop_
_entity.id
_entity.type
_entity.pdbx_description
1 polymer ?
#
loop_
_entity_poly.entity_id
_entity_poly.type
_entity_poly.pdbx_seq_one_letter_code
_entity_poly.pdbx_strand_id
1 'polypeptide(L)'
;PDLDSATRARLVRQTLRETGKAVLELGAIWGWSGTRLGRCFVDTEGIELLAEGHRRGNGVLIAAPHLGCWEMTSHYAQLHGYRLTALYRPPRQRALAPLIRTRRQRLGATLVPTDTSGIKALLRALRRGECVGILPDQDAGRDGVMAPCCGAPASTRILDARLARHSGATLLLAFAERLAGGHYRLRLRALPDAVGDADPLVAATALNRAVEVCVREQPAQYQWTYRRFKTRPEGEPPRYR
;
A
#
# COMPACT_ATOMS: atom_id res chain seq x y z
N PRO A 1 2.74 8.30 -20.80
CA PRO A 1 3.13 8.44 -22.23
C PRO A 1 2.70 9.78 -22.80
N ASP A 2 1.57 10.29 -22.31
CA ASP A 2 0.87 11.47 -22.82
C ASP A 2 1.47 12.81 -22.38
N LEU A 3 2.52 12.79 -21.55
CA LEU A 3 3.19 14.00 -21.09
C LEU A 3 4.28 14.42 -22.07
N ASP A 4 4.25 15.70 -22.46
CA ASP A 4 5.34 16.35 -23.18
C ASP A 4 6.67 16.25 -22.40
N SER A 5 7.79 16.45 -23.09
CA SER A 5 9.12 16.30 -22.52
C SER A 5 9.41 17.27 -21.36
N ALA A 6 8.90 18.50 -21.40
CA ALA A 6 9.13 19.50 -20.36
C ALA A 6 8.32 19.18 -19.09
N THR A 7 7.05 18.80 -19.25
CA THR A 7 6.17 18.36 -18.16
C THR A 7 6.68 17.08 -17.52
N ARG A 8 7.13 16.11 -18.33
CA ARG A 8 7.79 14.89 -17.81
C ARG A 8 9.05 15.22 -17.02
N ALA A 9 9.90 16.13 -17.50
CA ALA A 9 11.11 16.53 -16.77
C ALA A 9 10.80 17.23 -15.44
N ARG A 10 9.76 18.07 -15.40
CA ARG A 10 9.27 18.68 -14.13
C ARG A 10 8.78 17.61 -13.16
N LEU A 11 7.96 16.68 -13.63
CA LEU A 11 7.43 15.58 -12.83
C LEU A 11 8.56 14.73 -12.24
N VAL A 12 9.58 14.38 -13.03
CA VAL A 12 10.75 13.63 -12.53
C VAL A 12 11.42 14.37 -11.37
N ARG A 13 11.67 15.69 -11.51
CA ARG A 13 12.26 16.48 -10.42
C ARG A 13 11.39 16.50 -9.18
N GLN A 14 10.07 16.60 -9.35
CA GLN A 14 9.13 16.56 -8.22
C GLN A 14 9.15 15.19 -7.54
N THR A 15 9.11 14.10 -8.31
CA THR A 15 9.21 12.72 -7.79
C THR A 15 10.48 12.49 -6.99
N LEU A 16 11.62 13.00 -7.45
CA LEU A 16 12.87 12.88 -6.71
C LEU A 16 12.81 13.63 -5.36
N ARG A 17 12.17 14.81 -5.32
CA ARG A 17 11.93 15.54 -4.07
C ARG A 17 11.01 14.76 -3.14
N GLU A 18 9.89 14.22 -3.64
CA GLU A 18 8.97 13.40 -2.86
C GLU A 18 9.62 12.11 -2.33
N THR A 19 10.49 11.50 -3.13
CA THR A 19 11.30 10.34 -2.69
C THR A 19 12.25 10.72 -1.56
N GLY A 20 12.90 11.90 -1.65
CA GLY A 20 13.73 12.43 -0.57
C GLY A 20 12.94 12.66 0.71
N LYS A 21 11.74 13.26 0.61
CA LYS A 21 10.82 13.42 1.75
C LYS A 21 10.48 12.08 2.39
N ALA A 22 10.12 11.06 1.59
CA ALA A 22 9.78 9.74 2.10
C ALA A 22 10.89 9.13 2.97
N VAL A 23 12.17 9.30 2.59
CA VAL A 23 13.30 8.81 3.39
C VAL A 23 13.47 9.61 4.68
N LEU A 24 13.41 10.94 4.61
CA LEU A 24 13.60 11.83 5.77
C LEU A 24 12.46 11.71 6.78
N GLU A 25 11.23 11.53 6.30
CA GLU A 25 10.03 11.34 7.11
C GLU A 25 10.10 10.09 7.97
N LEU A 26 10.76 9.01 7.53
CA LEU A 26 10.85 7.77 8.33
C LEU A 26 11.46 8.03 9.70
N GLY A 27 12.51 8.85 9.78
CA GLY A 27 13.14 9.21 11.06
C GLY A 27 12.16 9.94 11.99
N ALA A 28 11.41 10.90 11.43
CA ALA A 28 10.37 11.63 12.15
C ALA A 28 9.22 10.72 12.60
N ILE A 29 8.67 9.92 11.70
CA ILE A 29 7.53 9.02 11.96
C ILE A 29 7.90 7.99 13.03
N TRP A 30 9.10 7.42 12.95
CA TRP A 30 9.61 6.48 13.94
C TRP A 30 9.99 7.14 15.27
N GLY A 31 10.24 8.45 15.30
CA GLY A 31 10.56 9.18 16.53
C GLY A 31 9.38 9.83 17.24
N TRP A 32 8.36 10.29 16.51
CA TRP A 32 7.28 11.11 17.06
C TRP A 32 6.28 10.33 17.92
N SER A 33 5.66 11.02 18.89
CA SER A 33 4.56 10.46 19.68
C SER A 33 3.31 10.25 18.85
N GLY A 34 2.39 9.39 19.31
CA GLY A 34 1.08 9.20 18.66
C GLY A 34 0.31 10.52 18.53
N THR A 35 0.28 11.35 19.57
CA THR A 35 -0.36 12.68 19.54
C THR A 35 0.22 13.58 18.45
N ARG A 36 1.55 13.60 18.30
CA ARG A 36 2.20 14.41 17.26
C ARG A 36 1.89 13.89 15.86
N LEU A 37 1.89 12.57 15.65
CA LEU A 37 1.47 11.98 14.39
C LEU A 37 0.01 12.30 14.05
N GLY A 38 -0.88 12.24 15.05
CA GLY A 38 -2.30 12.58 14.87
C GLY A 38 -2.49 14.01 14.35
N ARG A 39 -1.74 14.98 14.90
CA ARG A 39 -1.77 16.38 14.45
C ARG A 39 -1.26 16.59 13.02
N CYS A 40 -0.54 15.63 12.45
CA CYS A 40 -0.11 15.73 11.06
C CYS A 40 -1.24 15.40 10.08
N PHE A 41 -2.29 14.69 10.50
CA PHE A 41 -3.48 14.49 9.66
C PHE A 41 -4.39 15.70 9.79
N VAL A 42 -4.54 16.45 8.70
CA VAL A 42 -5.37 17.67 8.66
C VAL A 42 -6.65 17.48 7.86
N ASP A 43 -6.74 16.38 7.12
CA ASP A 43 -7.89 16.09 6.27
C ASP A 43 -8.01 14.58 6.02
N THR A 44 -9.21 14.13 5.68
CA THR A 44 -9.54 12.74 5.35
C THR A 44 -10.58 12.70 4.24
N GLU A 45 -10.43 11.78 3.30
CA GLU A 45 -11.37 11.56 2.21
C GLU A 45 -11.72 10.07 2.14
N GLY A 46 -13.01 9.71 2.12
CA GLY A 46 -13.46 8.32 2.05
C GLY A 46 -13.39 7.56 3.39
N ILE A 47 -13.24 8.26 4.51
CA ILE A 47 -13.04 7.62 5.82
C ILE A 47 -14.25 6.81 6.30
N GLU A 48 -15.45 7.22 5.89
CA GLU A 48 -16.70 6.51 6.11
C GLU A 48 -16.69 5.07 5.57
N LEU A 49 -15.89 4.79 4.53
CA LEU A 49 -15.72 3.45 3.98
C LEU A 49 -15.07 2.49 4.99
N LEU A 50 -14.16 3.00 5.82
CA LEU A 50 -13.51 2.19 6.86
C LEU A 50 -14.51 1.80 7.95
N ALA A 51 -15.34 2.75 8.38
CA ALA A 51 -16.38 2.52 9.38
C ALA A 51 -17.48 1.57 8.85
N GLU A 52 -17.94 1.76 7.61
CA GLU A 52 -18.86 0.84 6.94
C GLU A 52 -18.26 -0.56 6.82
N GLY A 53 -17.02 -0.67 6.34
CA GLY A 53 -16.34 -1.95 6.20
C GLY A 53 -16.22 -2.71 7.53
N HIS A 54 -15.99 -2.01 8.63
CA HIS A 54 -15.95 -2.61 9.96
C HIS A 54 -17.35 -3.04 10.44
N ARG A 55 -18.40 -2.25 10.18
CA ARG A 55 -19.80 -2.61 10.52
C ARG A 55 -20.26 -3.90 9.85
N ARG A 56 -19.73 -4.25 8.67
CA ARG A 56 -20.02 -5.52 7.99
C ARG A 56 -19.48 -6.76 8.72
N GLY A 57 -18.57 -6.60 9.69
CA GLY A 57 -18.09 -7.69 10.56
C GLY A 57 -17.05 -8.65 9.96
N ASN A 58 -16.82 -8.61 8.64
CA ASN A 58 -15.90 -9.52 7.94
C ASN A 58 -14.45 -9.00 7.82
N GLY A 59 -14.16 -7.90 8.50
CA GLY A 59 -12.85 -7.23 8.47
C GLY A 59 -12.67 -6.33 7.25
N VAL A 60 -11.54 -5.61 7.26
CA VAL A 60 -11.19 -4.66 6.20
C VAL A 60 -9.79 -4.95 5.71
N LEU A 61 -9.64 -5.18 4.41
CA LEU A 61 -8.35 -5.31 3.75
C LEU A 61 -8.00 -3.98 3.09
N ILE A 62 -6.88 -3.41 3.52
CA ILE A 62 -6.37 -2.12 3.05
C ILE A 62 -5.16 -2.38 2.15
N ALA A 63 -5.34 -2.18 0.84
CA ALA A 63 -4.27 -2.13 -0.14
C ALA A 63 -3.64 -0.72 -0.09
N ALA A 64 -2.38 -0.64 0.33
CA ALA A 64 -1.65 0.62 0.44
C ALA A 64 -0.51 0.64 -0.59
N PRO A 65 -0.71 1.16 -1.81
CA PRO A 65 0.40 1.30 -2.76
C PRO A 65 1.50 2.19 -2.19
N HIS A 66 2.70 2.12 -2.77
CA HIS A 66 3.83 2.99 -2.41
C HIS A 66 3.61 4.42 -2.95
N LEU A 67 2.52 5.05 -2.50
CA LEU A 67 2.02 6.35 -2.90
C LEU A 67 1.92 7.26 -1.67
N GLY A 68 2.41 8.49 -1.79
CA GLY A 68 2.45 9.41 -0.68
C GLY A 68 3.31 8.87 0.47
N CYS A 69 2.88 9.09 1.70
CA CYS A 69 3.53 8.53 2.88
C CYS A 69 2.76 7.31 3.40
N TRP A 70 2.88 6.18 2.69
CA TRP A 70 2.11 4.96 2.99
C TRP A 70 2.27 4.48 4.44
N GLU A 71 3.40 4.72 5.11
CA GLU A 71 3.59 4.39 6.54
C GLU A 71 2.55 5.08 7.43
N MET A 72 2.14 6.31 7.09
CA MET A 72 1.15 7.07 7.85
C MET A 72 -0.23 6.41 7.80
N THR A 73 -0.59 5.66 6.75
CA THR A 73 -1.87 4.94 6.68
C THR A 73 -2.04 3.96 7.85
N SER A 74 -0.96 3.22 8.17
CA SER A 74 -0.94 2.28 9.28
C SER A 74 -1.05 2.97 10.64
N HIS A 75 -0.44 4.14 10.78
CA HIS A 75 -0.51 4.94 12.00
C HIS A 75 -1.88 5.56 12.20
N TYR A 76 -2.54 6.00 11.13
CA TYR A 76 -3.91 6.48 11.22
C TYR A 76 -4.84 5.39 11.78
N ALA A 77 -4.83 4.19 11.21
CA ALA A 77 -5.64 3.07 11.69
C ALA A 77 -5.44 2.83 13.20
N GLN A 78 -4.18 2.79 13.64
CA GLN A 78 -3.81 2.60 15.04
C GLN A 78 -4.29 3.76 15.96
N LEU A 79 -4.10 5.01 15.53
CA LEU A 79 -4.52 6.19 16.31
C LEU A 79 -6.03 6.28 16.51
N HIS A 80 -6.79 5.70 15.59
CA HIS A 80 -8.26 5.66 15.63
C HIS A 80 -8.80 4.33 16.18
N GLY A 81 -7.95 3.51 16.82
CA GLY A 81 -8.37 2.30 17.53
C GLY A 81 -8.59 1.07 16.66
N TYR A 82 -8.31 1.13 15.35
CA TYR A 82 -8.39 -0.02 14.47
C TYR A 82 -7.18 -0.94 14.68
N ARG A 83 -7.45 -2.20 15.05
CA ARG A 83 -6.42 -3.25 15.09
C ARG A 83 -5.97 -3.57 13.68
N LEU A 84 -4.68 -3.41 13.41
CA LEU A 84 -4.08 -3.63 12.10
C LEU A 84 -3.07 -4.78 12.17
N THR A 85 -3.20 -5.75 11.26
CA THR A 85 -2.18 -6.79 11.05
C THR A 85 -1.56 -6.64 9.65
N ALA A 86 -0.24 -6.65 9.54
CA ALA A 86 0.46 -6.51 8.26
C ALA A 86 1.64 -7.48 8.13
N LEU A 87 1.96 -7.85 6.89
CA LEU A 87 3.13 -8.67 6.60
C LEU A 87 4.42 -7.87 6.81
N TYR A 88 5.43 -8.54 7.37
CA TYR A 88 6.74 -7.97 7.61
C TYR A 88 7.84 -8.93 7.17
N ARG A 89 8.69 -8.44 6.27
CA ARG A 89 9.98 -9.06 5.96
C ARG A 89 11.08 -8.23 6.60
N PRO A 90 12.00 -8.83 7.38
CA PRO A 90 13.14 -8.11 7.91
C PRO A 90 13.91 -7.36 6.81
N PRO A 91 14.37 -6.12 7.06
CA PRO A 91 15.17 -5.37 6.11
C PRO A 91 16.49 -6.08 5.81
N ARG A 92 17.10 -5.77 4.66
CA ARG A 92 18.44 -6.27 4.30
C ARG A 92 19.47 -5.96 5.39
N GLN A 93 19.44 -4.74 5.91
CA GLN A 93 20.25 -4.34 7.05
C GLN A 93 19.60 -4.82 8.35
N ARG A 94 19.93 -6.06 8.75
CA ARG A 94 19.28 -6.74 9.89
C ARG A 94 19.35 -5.97 11.21
N ALA A 95 20.37 -5.16 11.42
CA ALA A 95 20.51 -4.29 12.59
C ALA A 95 19.33 -3.31 12.78
N LEU A 96 18.65 -2.93 11.70
CA LEU A 96 17.48 -2.05 11.75
C LEU A 96 16.18 -2.80 12.10
N ALA A 97 16.17 -4.14 12.03
CA ALA A 97 14.95 -4.92 12.19
C ALA A 97 14.25 -4.71 13.55
N PRO A 98 14.96 -4.68 14.70
CA PRO A 98 14.34 -4.41 15.99
C PRO A 98 13.73 -3.01 16.06
N LEU A 99 14.43 -2.00 15.56
CA LEU A 99 13.95 -0.62 15.50
C LEU A 99 12.65 -0.54 14.67
N ILE A 100 12.67 -1.03 13.43
CA ILE A 100 11.50 -0.96 12.53
C ILE A 100 10.30 -1.68 13.15
N ARG A 101 10.52 -2.88 13.69
CA ARG A 101 9.46 -3.67 14.32
C ARG A 101 8.85 -2.94 15.51
N THR A 102 9.66 -2.47 16.45
CA THR A 102 9.18 -1.73 17.62
C THR A 102 8.40 -0.49 17.22
N ARG A 103 8.89 0.29 16.25
CA ARG A 103 8.26 1.55 15.86
C ARG A 103 6.94 1.35 15.12
N ARG A 104 6.85 0.36 14.23
CA ARG A 104 5.60 0.03 13.53
C ARG A 104 4.54 -0.58 14.45
N GLN A 105 4.95 -1.31 15.49
CA GLN A 105 4.01 -1.94 16.44
C GLN A 105 3.60 -1.05 17.63
N ARG A 106 4.29 0.07 17.87
CA ARG A 106 4.14 0.85 19.12
C ARG A 106 2.73 1.41 19.39
N LEU A 107 1.91 1.54 18.35
CA LEU A 107 0.53 2.05 18.47
C LEU A 107 -0.52 0.92 18.30
N GLY A 108 -0.10 -0.35 18.32
CA GLY A 108 -1.02 -1.50 18.33
C GLY A 108 -1.05 -2.34 17.06
N ALA A 109 -0.22 -2.06 16.05
CA ALA A 109 -0.12 -2.94 14.88
C ALA A 109 0.57 -4.27 15.22
N THR A 110 0.13 -5.32 14.54
CA THR A 110 0.73 -6.66 14.59
C THR A 110 1.48 -6.94 13.30
N LEU A 111 2.78 -7.21 13.39
CA LEU A 111 3.60 -7.60 12.25
C LEU A 111 3.77 -9.12 12.22
N VAL A 112 3.44 -9.74 11.08
CA VAL A 112 3.49 -11.20 10.89
C VAL A 112 4.43 -11.57 9.74
N PRO A 113 5.07 -12.75 9.75
CA PRO A 113 6.08 -13.09 8.74
C PRO A 113 5.48 -13.22 7.33
N THR A 114 6.31 -13.10 6.28
CA THR A 114 5.89 -13.28 4.88
C THR A 114 5.83 -14.76 4.46
N ASP A 115 5.23 -15.61 5.27
CA ASP A 115 5.09 -17.04 5.02
C ASP A 115 3.65 -17.52 5.29
N THR A 116 3.41 -18.83 5.19
CA THR A 116 2.10 -19.45 5.43
C THR A 116 1.54 -19.16 6.83
N SER A 117 2.38 -19.05 7.86
CA SER A 117 1.94 -18.72 9.22
C SER A 117 1.43 -17.28 9.30
N GLY A 118 2.08 -16.36 8.59
CA GLY A 118 1.62 -14.97 8.46
C GLY A 118 0.31 -14.87 7.70
N ILE A 119 0.16 -15.56 6.57
CA ILE A 119 -1.10 -15.59 5.81
C ILE A 119 -2.26 -16.10 6.69
N LYS A 120 -2.03 -17.17 7.47
CA LYS A 120 -3.02 -17.67 8.44
C LYS A 120 -3.35 -16.63 9.52
N ALA A 121 -2.37 -15.84 9.97
CA ALA A 121 -2.60 -14.76 10.92
C ALA A 121 -3.44 -13.62 10.32
N LEU A 122 -3.21 -13.24 9.06
CA LEU A 122 -4.03 -12.25 8.35
C LEU A 122 -5.49 -12.71 8.25
N LEU A 123 -5.74 -13.95 7.81
CA LEU A 123 -7.09 -14.51 7.73
C LEU A 123 -7.79 -14.52 9.09
N ARG A 124 -7.07 -14.85 10.16
CA ARG A 124 -7.62 -14.79 11.53
C ARG A 124 -7.96 -13.36 11.95
N ALA A 125 -7.15 -12.36 11.58
CA ALA A 125 -7.44 -10.96 11.86
C ALA A 125 -8.72 -10.51 11.13
N LEU A 126 -8.83 -10.78 9.83
CA LEU A 126 -10.04 -10.44 9.05
C LEU A 126 -11.31 -11.09 9.62
N ARG A 127 -11.26 -12.38 10.00
CA ARG A 127 -12.39 -13.07 10.65
C ARG A 127 -12.78 -12.51 12.02
N ARG A 128 -11.89 -11.74 12.68
CA ARG A 128 -12.22 -10.99 13.91
C ARG A 128 -12.76 -9.59 13.64
N GLY A 129 -13.03 -9.24 12.37
CA GLY A 129 -13.44 -7.89 11.99
C GLY A 129 -12.29 -6.88 11.96
N GLU A 130 -11.03 -7.30 12.10
CA GLU A 130 -9.88 -6.40 12.19
C GLU A 130 -9.38 -5.96 10.80
N CYS A 131 -8.48 -4.98 10.77
CA CYS A 131 -7.84 -4.49 9.56
C CYS A 131 -6.61 -5.34 9.18
N VAL A 132 -6.41 -5.56 7.88
CA VAL A 132 -5.18 -6.11 7.31
C VAL A 132 -4.59 -5.13 6.31
N GLY A 133 -3.29 -4.87 6.40
CA GLY A 133 -2.56 -4.01 5.46
C GLY A 133 -1.68 -4.82 4.50
N ILE A 134 -1.79 -4.53 3.20
CA ILE A 134 -0.97 -5.14 2.13
C ILE A 134 -0.45 -4.05 1.19
N LEU A 135 0.78 -4.20 0.73
CA LEU A 135 1.36 -3.34 -0.32
C LEU A 135 1.20 -4.07 -1.68
N PRO A 136 0.30 -3.62 -2.57
CA PRO A 136 -0.12 -4.38 -3.75
C PRO A 136 0.81 -4.26 -4.96
N ASP A 137 1.74 -3.32 -4.94
CA ASP A 137 2.37 -2.75 -6.15
C ASP A 137 3.88 -3.00 -6.23
N GLN A 138 4.36 -4.08 -5.62
CA GLN A 138 5.72 -4.56 -5.84
C GLN A 138 5.76 -5.69 -6.86
N ASP A 139 6.91 -5.86 -7.51
CA ASP A 139 7.14 -6.92 -8.48
C ASP A 139 7.05 -8.28 -7.78
N ALA A 140 6.18 -9.12 -8.31
CA ALA A 140 5.87 -10.41 -7.73
C ALA A 140 6.87 -11.52 -8.10
N GLY A 141 7.82 -11.24 -9.00
CA GLY A 141 8.71 -12.24 -9.58
C GLY A 141 7.99 -13.15 -10.57
N ARG A 142 8.49 -14.37 -10.78
CA ARG A 142 7.91 -15.32 -11.73
C ARG A 142 6.57 -15.91 -11.30
N ASP A 143 6.29 -15.89 -9.99
CA ASP A 143 5.06 -16.46 -9.41
C ASP A 143 3.88 -15.48 -9.41
N GLY A 144 4.07 -14.28 -9.96
CA GLY A 144 3.00 -13.28 -10.08
C GLY A 144 2.16 -13.47 -11.33
N VAL A 145 0.95 -12.93 -11.27
CA VAL A 145 0.07 -12.84 -12.44
C VAL A 145 0.55 -11.70 -13.32
N MET A 146 0.84 -11.99 -14.58
CA MET A 146 1.16 -10.97 -15.57
C MET A 146 -0.12 -10.26 -16.00
N ALA A 147 -0.34 -9.05 -15.48
CA ALA A 147 -1.52 -8.24 -15.76
C ALA A 147 -1.13 -6.82 -16.23
N PRO A 148 -1.98 -6.12 -17.00
CA PRO A 148 -1.72 -4.74 -17.40
C PRO A 148 -1.60 -3.79 -16.19
N CYS A 149 -0.64 -2.87 -16.25
CA CYS A 149 -0.40 -1.80 -15.29
C CYS A 149 0.30 -0.63 -15.99
N CYS A 150 -0.30 0.56 -15.99
CA CYS A 150 0.19 1.77 -16.65
C CYS A 150 0.55 1.55 -18.14
N GLY A 151 -0.24 0.74 -18.85
CA GLY A 151 0.00 0.40 -20.26
C GLY A 151 1.14 -0.57 -20.51
N ALA A 152 1.64 -1.28 -19.49
CA ALA A 152 2.65 -2.32 -19.62
C ALA A 152 2.30 -3.55 -18.79
N PRO A 153 2.75 -4.76 -19.18
CA PRO A 153 2.56 -5.94 -18.34
C PRO A 153 3.41 -5.84 -17.08
N ALA A 154 2.81 -6.16 -15.93
CA ALA A 154 3.44 -6.14 -14.62
C ALA A 154 3.10 -7.41 -13.81
N SER A 155 4.13 -8.04 -13.25
CA SER A 155 3.96 -9.23 -12.40
C SER A 155 3.37 -8.84 -11.05
N THR A 156 2.16 -9.31 -10.76
CA THR A 156 1.32 -8.82 -9.65
C THR A 156 0.93 -9.96 -8.72
N ARG A 157 1.13 -9.78 -7.40
CA ARG A 157 0.64 -10.75 -6.40
C ARG A 157 -0.84 -10.49 -6.15
N ILE A 158 -1.62 -11.56 -6.03
CA ILE A 158 -3.07 -11.51 -5.77
C ILE A 158 -3.43 -12.02 -4.37
N LEU A 159 -2.57 -11.71 -3.38
CA LEU A 159 -2.84 -12.09 -2.00
C LEU A 159 -4.11 -11.41 -1.49
N ASP A 160 -4.34 -10.15 -1.89
CA ASP A 160 -5.53 -9.36 -1.59
C ASP A 160 -6.81 -10.10 -2.01
N ALA A 161 -6.86 -10.55 -3.27
CA ALA A 161 -7.96 -11.32 -3.83
C ALA A 161 -8.22 -12.60 -3.04
N ARG A 162 -7.15 -13.35 -2.75
CA ARG A 162 -7.24 -14.61 -1.98
C ARG A 162 -7.79 -14.37 -0.58
N LEU A 163 -7.30 -13.35 0.13
CA LEU A 163 -7.77 -13.04 1.48
C LEU A 163 -9.22 -12.57 1.48
N ALA A 164 -9.60 -11.69 0.55
CA ALA A 164 -10.95 -11.19 0.40
C ALA A 164 -11.95 -12.33 0.20
N ARG A 165 -11.67 -13.24 -0.73
CA ARG A 165 -12.53 -14.41 -0.99
C ARG A 165 -12.75 -15.32 0.22
N HIS A 166 -11.72 -15.52 1.04
CA HIS A 166 -11.80 -16.42 2.19
C HIS A 166 -12.39 -15.78 3.45
N SER A 167 -12.45 -14.45 3.49
CA SER A 167 -12.92 -13.69 4.67
C SER A 167 -14.23 -12.95 4.43
N GLY A 168 -14.56 -12.61 3.18
CA GLY A 168 -15.62 -11.66 2.87
C GLY A 168 -15.27 -10.22 3.24
N ALA A 169 -13.99 -9.92 3.46
CA ALA A 169 -13.53 -8.61 3.92
C ALA A 169 -13.84 -7.51 2.91
N THR A 170 -14.11 -6.31 3.43
CA THR A 170 -14.25 -5.10 2.61
C THR A 170 -12.89 -4.71 2.06
N LEU A 171 -12.79 -4.51 0.74
CA LEU A 171 -11.56 -4.15 0.06
C LEU A 171 -11.47 -2.64 -0.13
N LEU A 172 -10.46 -2.01 0.49
CA LEU A 172 -10.18 -0.58 0.37
C LEU A 172 -8.77 -0.37 -0.14
N LEU A 173 -8.56 0.73 -0.87
CA LEU A 173 -7.23 1.26 -1.17
C LEU A 173 -7.01 2.51 -0.32
N ALA A 174 -5.87 2.61 0.37
CA ALA A 174 -5.55 3.78 1.16
C ALA A 174 -4.15 4.32 0.88
N PHE A 175 -4.02 5.65 0.85
CA PHE A 175 -2.73 6.32 0.85
C PHE A 175 -2.80 7.64 1.63
N ALA A 176 -1.67 8.07 2.18
CA ALA A 176 -1.57 9.37 2.83
C ALA A 176 -0.90 10.36 1.88
N GLU A 177 -1.70 11.21 1.25
CA GLU A 177 -1.22 12.31 0.40
C GLU A 177 -0.40 13.28 1.26
N ARG A 178 0.84 13.57 0.86
CA ARG A 178 1.64 14.65 1.46
C ARG A 178 1.07 15.99 1.05
N LEU A 179 0.85 16.86 2.02
CA LEU A 179 0.50 18.26 1.85
C LEU A 179 1.67 19.17 2.27
N ALA A 180 1.51 20.47 2.10
CA ALA A 180 2.47 21.44 2.61
C ALA A 180 2.60 21.37 4.15
N GLY A 181 3.72 21.83 4.70
CA GLY A 181 3.91 21.95 6.15
C GLY A 181 4.12 20.65 6.92
N GLY A 182 4.34 19.51 6.24
CA GLY A 182 4.45 18.21 6.91
C GLY A 182 3.10 17.63 7.34
N HIS A 183 2.03 18.09 6.71
CA HIS A 183 0.69 17.58 6.89
C HIS A 183 0.35 16.50 5.87
N TYR A 184 -0.66 15.70 6.19
CA TYR A 184 -1.16 14.62 5.35
C TYR A 184 -2.68 14.68 5.24
N ARG A 185 -3.19 14.32 4.06
CA ARG A 185 -4.58 13.91 3.87
C ARG A 185 -4.63 12.41 3.72
N LEU A 186 -5.40 11.72 4.56
CA LEU A 186 -5.66 10.30 4.34
C LEU A 186 -6.75 10.16 3.26
N ARG A 187 -6.46 9.40 2.21
CA ARG A 187 -7.45 9.09 1.17
C ARG A 187 -7.74 7.61 1.17
N LEU A 188 -9.02 7.26 1.21
CA LEU A 188 -9.53 5.91 1.03
C LEU A 188 -10.40 5.86 -0.22
N ARG A 189 -10.31 4.74 -0.94
CA ARG A 189 -11.14 4.41 -2.09
C ARG A 189 -11.69 3.00 -1.90
N ALA A 190 -12.94 2.78 -2.27
CA ALA A 190 -13.44 1.43 -2.42
C ALA A 190 -12.72 0.76 -3.59
N LEU A 191 -12.24 -0.47 -3.39
CA LEU A 191 -11.75 -1.28 -4.49
C LEU A 191 -12.94 -1.93 -5.21
N PRO A 192 -12.90 -2.09 -6.54
CA PRO A 192 -13.96 -2.79 -7.26
C PRO A 192 -13.99 -4.26 -6.85
N ASP A 193 -15.18 -4.87 -6.82
CA ASP A 193 -15.39 -6.28 -6.45
C ASP A 193 -14.52 -7.24 -7.27
N ALA A 194 -14.21 -6.87 -8.52
CA ALA A 194 -13.31 -7.62 -9.41
C ALA A 194 -11.91 -7.84 -8.81
N VAL A 195 -11.45 -7.06 -7.83
CA VAL A 195 -10.20 -7.35 -7.09
C VAL A 195 -10.30 -8.65 -6.30
N GLY A 196 -11.49 -9.03 -5.86
CA GLY A 196 -11.79 -10.29 -5.18
C GLY A 196 -12.17 -11.44 -6.12
N ASP A 197 -11.97 -11.31 -7.43
CA ASP A 197 -12.36 -12.34 -8.40
C ASP A 197 -11.60 -13.67 -8.18
N ALA A 198 -12.22 -14.78 -8.59
CA ALA A 198 -11.59 -16.09 -8.57
C ALA A 198 -10.55 -16.27 -9.70
N ASP A 199 -10.74 -15.59 -10.82
CA ASP A 199 -9.76 -15.51 -11.91
C ASP A 199 -8.58 -14.60 -11.50
N PRO A 200 -7.36 -15.15 -11.41
CA PRO A 200 -6.17 -14.37 -11.06
C PRO A 200 -5.91 -13.17 -11.97
N LEU A 201 -6.19 -13.27 -13.26
CA LEU A 201 -5.95 -12.21 -14.23
C LEU A 201 -6.94 -11.06 -14.07
N VAL A 202 -8.22 -11.37 -13.82
CA VAL A 202 -9.25 -10.36 -13.52
C VAL A 202 -8.90 -9.61 -12.25
N ALA A 203 -8.57 -10.35 -11.17
CA ALA A 203 -8.17 -9.77 -9.89
C ALA A 203 -6.94 -8.87 -9.99
N ALA A 204 -5.87 -9.35 -10.63
CA ALA A 204 -4.64 -8.60 -10.81
C ALA A 204 -4.85 -7.34 -11.68
N THR A 205 -5.65 -7.44 -12.74
CA THR A 205 -5.97 -6.31 -13.63
C THR A 205 -6.78 -5.24 -12.89
N ALA A 206 -7.80 -5.65 -12.13
CA ALA A 206 -8.61 -4.74 -11.33
C ALA A 206 -7.76 -4.02 -10.27
N LEU A 207 -6.88 -4.75 -9.58
CA LEU A 207 -5.98 -4.19 -8.56
C LEU A 207 -5.00 -3.18 -9.17
N ASN A 208 -4.34 -3.53 -10.28
CA ASN A 208 -3.43 -2.62 -10.97
C ASN A 208 -4.16 -1.37 -11.45
N ARG A 209 -5.35 -1.50 -12.02
CA ARG A 209 -6.16 -0.34 -12.47
C ARG A 209 -6.55 0.56 -11.30
N ALA A 210 -6.89 0.01 -10.14
CA ALA A 210 -7.19 0.81 -8.96
C ALA A 210 -5.95 1.59 -8.46
N VAL A 211 -4.78 0.96 -8.47
CA VAL A 211 -3.51 1.64 -8.18
C VAL A 211 -3.24 2.74 -9.20
N GLU A 212 -3.42 2.49 -10.50
CA GLU A 212 -3.24 3.51 -11.55
C GLU A 212 -4.09 4.75 -11.33
N VAL A 213 -5.37 4.57 -10.97
CA VAL A 213 -6.29 5.69 -10.70
C VAL A 213 -5.74 6.56 -9.58
N CYS A 214 -5.33 5.95 -8.45
CA CYS A 214 -4.78 6.70 -7.32
C CYS A 214 -3.44 7.36 -7.65
N VAL A 215 -2.57 6.68 -8.41
CA VAL A 215 -1.30 7.24 -8.87
C VAL A 215 -1.53 8.44 -9.78
N ARG A 216 -2.56 8.44 -10.62
CA ARG A 216 -2.91 9.60 -11.46
C ARG A 216 -3.38 10.80 -10.66
N GLU A 217 -3.97 10.61 -9.47
CA GLU A 217 -4.31 11.72 -8.58
C GLU A 217 -3.05 12.44 -8.06
N GLN A 218 -1.98 11.70 -7.75
CA GLN A 218 -0.75 12.25 -7.15
C GLN A 218 0.52 11.63 -7.76
N PRO A 219 0.79 11.82 -9.07
CA PRO A 219 1.81 11.06 -9.79
C PRO A 219 3.22 11.33 -9.26
N ALA A 220 3.50 12.53 -8.77
CA ALA A 220 4.80 12.86 -8.21
C ALA A 220 5.10 12.11 -6.89
N GLN A 221 4.07 11.69 -6.16
CA GLN A 221 4.24 11.06 -4.85
C GLN A 221 4.34 9.53 -4.91
N TYR A 222 4.26 8.94 -6.12
CA TYR A 222 4.42 7.51 -6.30
C TYR A 222 5.91 7.11 -6.32
N GLN A 223 6.25 5.95 -5.74
CA GLN A 223 7.62 5.45 -5.69
C GLN A 223 8.12 4.91 -7.04
N TRP A 224 8.28 5.80 -8.02
CA TRP A 224 8.78 5.46 -9.36
C TRP A 224 10.21 4.91 -9.40
N THR A 225 10.97 5.05 -8.31
CA THR A 225 12.33 4.48 -8.18
C THR A 225 12.33 2.97 -8.05
N TYR A 226 11.19 2.36 -7.67
CA TYR A 226 11.05 0.91 -7.63
C TYR A 226 10.91 0.34 -9.05
N ARG A 227 11.64 -0.75 -9.32
CA ARG A 227 11.63 -1.45 -10.62
C ARG A 227 10.36 -2.32 -10.78
N ARG A 228 9.17 -1.69 -10.79
CA ARG A 228 7.84 -2.35 -10.84
C ARG A 228 7.67 -3.35 -11.99
N PHE A 229 8.26 -3.04 -13.15
CA PHE A 229 8.11 -3.77 -14.40
C PHE A 229 9.33 -4.67 -14.70
N LYS A 230 10.01 -5.14 -13.65
CA LYS A 230 11.29 -5.85 -13.78
C LYS A 230 11.06 -7.23 -14.35
N THR A 231 10.08 -7.95 -13.82
CA THR A 231 9.65 -9.22 -14.39
C THR A 231 8.85 -8.94 -15.66
N ARG A 232 9.22 -9.63 -16.74
CA ARG A 232 8.63 -9.49 -18.08
C ARG A 232 7.94 -10.79 -18.46
N PRO A 233 6.97 -10.75 -19.39
CA PRO A 233 6.49 -11.95 -20.07
C PRO A 233 7.65 -12.76 -20.66
N GLU A 234 7.46 -14.06 -20.82
CA GLU A 234 8.46 -14.93 -21.42
C GLU A 234 8.81 -14.46 -22.84
N GLY A 235 10.09 -14.43 -23.16
CA GLY A 235 10.62 -13.94 -24.44
C GLY A 235 10.77 -12.42 -24.57
N GLU A 236 10.26 -11.62 -23.63
CA GLU A 236 10.43 -10.16 -23.70
C GLU A 236 11.77 -9.67 -23.12
N PRO A 237 12.39 -8.64 -23.72
CA PRO A 237 13.65 -8.10 -23.23
C PRO A 237 13.47 -7.37 -21.88
N PRO A 238 14.53 -7.29 -21.06
CA PRO A 238 14.51 -6.52 -19.82
C PRO A 238 14.15 -5.05 -20.06
N ARG A 239 13.25 -4.51 -19.23
CA ARG A 239 12.83 -3.09 -19.33
C ARG A 239 13.80 -2.12 -18.66
N TYR A 240 14.50 -2.58 -17.62
CA TYR A 240 15.45 -1.77 -16.87
C TYR A 240 16.87 -2.21 -17.23
N ARG A 241 17.76 -1.21 -17.36
CA ARG A 241 19.20 -1.43 -17.46
C ARG A 241 19.80 -1.76 -16.09
#